data_AF-A0A916CDR0-F1
#
_entry.id   AF-A0A916CDR0-F1
#
_cell.length_a   1.000
_cell.length_b   1.000
_cell.length_c   1.000
_cell.angle_alpha   90.00
_cell.angle_beta   90.00
_cell.angle_gamma   90.00
#
_symmetry.space_group_name_H-M   'P 1'
#
loop_
_entity.id
_entity.type
_entity.pdbx_description
1 polymer ?
#
loop_
_entity_poly.entity_id
_entity_poly.type
_entity_poly.pdbx_seq_one_letter_code
_entity_poly.pdbx_strand_id
1 'polypeptide(L)'
;MADWLSRLRERIAGKRGDVIVANVGAGARDVVVGKNIIKVGTLVVPATPVLIGVIVFIVLVALGAYVYFIPDKMPPVSFNVAVAEFGEIGMDGRVTVTENSQMASRAIFTNLRDELAPLAPNLAAPLKPVVWHDSLFPTQIRAHIPQIPGNTAQAQKDAAKNLATDLRAQMIIYGNLKVNETPATFVPEFFVAPLTNEADEIVGQYQFGAPITIRLSVLPGSDLPTSLALDQTFITRRKALAQLTFGLMYDLHGDHEQALARFEEALKIIQDSNAKTGEDVLYYFLGREYLLLANKKQAELETLDGQAKLQVTAQVEPLLAKAEEQFGNSLAKNKNYARAHAGVGSVARLRALRQSPQQRLEKPDFLNKAFAEYQTALSNAVQDREPMTQSKMQISLGTTFFLQGEAFLFGFDWQKASGAFDESIRRTEQQLDNLKDVPRSLGEAYLTLGNAYYDKGIAQDQLGDKTASRDLFNTAIGYYDKCIALKKFDETTALGAAARCERYQAIVRERAKQ
;
A
#
# COMPACT_ATOMS: atom_id res chain seq x y z
N MET A 1 -73.89 -28.00 41.61
CA MET A 1 -72.57 -27.37 41.82
C MET A 1 -71.58 -28.29 42.57
N ALA A 2 -71.53 -29.60 42.27
CA ALA A 2 -70.62 -30.55 42.93
C ALA A 2 -69.81 -31.43 41.96
N ASP A 3 -69.93 -31.21 40.63
CA ASP A 3 -69.36 -32.10 39.61
C ASP A 3 -68.21 -31.46 38.78
N TRP A 4 -67.82 -30.23 39.12
CA TRP A 4 -66.66 -29.57 38.49
C TRP A 4 -65.36 -29.78 39.30
N LEU A 5 -65.47 -29.80 40.63
CA LEU A 5 -64.33 -29.99 41.55
C LEU A 5 -63.76 -31.42 41.52
N SER A 6 -64.59 -32.43 41.23
CA SER A 6 -64.17 -33.84 41.04
C SER A 6 -63.34 -33.99 39.76
N ARG A 7 -63.81 -33.43 38.64
CA ARG A 7 -63.13 -33.46 37.34
C ARG A 7 -61.83 -32.64 37.32
N LEU A 8 -61.72 -31.62 38.18
CA LEU A 8 -60.49 -30.85 38.36
C LEU A 8 -59.43 -31.65 39.14
N ARG A 9 -59.83 -32.44 40.15
CA ARG A 9 -58.92 -33.31 40.92
C ARG A 9 -58.30 -34.42 40.06
N GLU A 10 -59.09 -35.04 39.18
CA GLU A 10 -58.57 -36.08 38.27
C GLU A 10 -57.62 -35.52 37.20
N ARG A 11 -57.83 -34.29 36.72
CA ARG A 11 -56.89 -33.65 35.78
C ARG A 11 -55.58 -33.21 36.42
N ILE A 12 -55.54 -32.97 37.73
CA ILE A 12 -54.35 -32.51 38.46
C ILE A 12 -53.51 -33.68 38.99
N ALA A 13 -54.10 -34.86 39.21
CA ALA A 13 -53.43 -36.02 39.79
C ALA A 13 -52.33 -36.66 38.89
N GLY A 14 -52.20 -36.25 37.62
CA GLY A 14 -51.27 -36.86 36.66
C GLY A 14 -50.06 -36.02 36.23
N LYS A 15 -49.94 -34.76 36.66
CA LYS A 15 -48.78 -33.91 36.32
C LYS A 15 -48.02 -33.57 37.60
N ARG A 16 -46.74 -33.95 37.68
CA ARG A 16 -45.78 -33.43 38.66
C ARG A 16 -45.83 -31.90 38.57
N GLY A 17 -46.60 -31.29 39.47
CA GLY A 17 -46.73 -29.84 39.55
C GLY A 17 -45.48 -29.27 40.20
N ASP A 18 -44.85 -28.31 39.55
CA ASP A 18 -43.77 -27.53 40.15
C ASP A 18 -44.28 -26.89 41.44
N VAL A 19 -43.63 -27.21 42.57
CA VAL A 19 -43.92 -26.59 43.86
C VAL A 19 -43.17 -25.25 43.90
N ILE A 20 -43.91 -24.15 43.97
CA ILE A 20 -43.35 -22.80 44.14
C ILE A 20 -43.44 -22.45 45.63
N VAL A 21 -42.29 -22.35 46.30
CA VAL A 21 -42.19 -21.92 47.70
C VAL A 21 -41.74 -20.46 47.70
N ALA A 22 -42.51 -19.57 48.35
CA ALA A 22 -42.16 -18.16 48.49
C ALA A 22 -42.22 -17.75 49.97
N ASN A 23 -41.24 -16.99 50.44
CA ASN A 23 -41.21 -16.45 51.80
C ASN A 23 -41.81 -15.05 51.80
N VAL A 24 -42.91 -14.84 52.53
CA VAL A 24 -43.65 -13.57 52.56
C VAL A 24 -43.46 -12.94 53.94
N GLY A 25 -42.88 -11.74 53.98
CA GLY A 25 -42.59 -11.03 55.23
C GLY A 25 -43.85 -10.64 56.01
N ALA A 26 -43.73 -10.57 57.34
CA ALA A 26 -44.82 -10.16 58.22
C ALA A 26 -45.32 -8.75 57.87
N GLY A 27 -46.61 -8.62 57.55
CA GLY A 27 -47.25 -7.34 57.18
C GLY A 27 -47.65 -7.24 55.71
N ALA A 28 -47.21 -8.15 54.83
CA ALA A 28 -47.66 -8.16 53.44
C ALA A 28 -49.13 -8.60 53.31
N ARG A 29 -49.91 -7.88 52.49
CA ARG A 29 -51.32 -8.19 52.18
C ARG A 29 -51.48 -8.27 50.66
N ASP A 30 -52.41 -9.10 50.17
CA ASP A 30 -52.72 -9.30 48.73
C ASP A 30 -51.60 -9.87 47.84
N VAL A 31 -50.78 -10.78 48.38
CA VAL A 31 -49.72 -11.45 47.60
C VAL A 31 -50.27 -12.71 46.94
N VAL A 32 -50.25 -12.75 45.60
CA VAL A 32 -50.56 -13.95 44.81
C VAL A 32 -49.30 -14.32 44.02
N VAL A 33 -48.81 -15.54 44.27
CA VAL A 33 -47.67 -16.11 43.54
C VAL A 33 -48.19 -17.23 42.66
N GLY A 34 -48.19 -16.99 41.35
CA GLY A 34 -48.55 -17.98 40.34
C GLY A 34 -47.40 -18.21 39.36
N LYS A 35 -47.46 -19.30 38.58
CA LYS A 35 -46.38 -19.73 37.66
C LYS A 35 -45.83 -18.62 36.73
N ASN A 36 -46.62 -17.57 36.45
CA ASN A 36 -46.23 -16.42 35.62
C ASN A 36 -46.65 -15.04 36.20
N ILE A 37 -47.06 -14.96 37.46
CA ILE A 37 -47.66 -13.73 38.04
C ILE A 37 -47.06 -13.46 39.41
N ILE A 38 -46.54 -12.24 39.59
CA ILE A 38 -46.15 -11.68 40.89
C ILE A 38 -47.09 -10.51 41.17
N LYS A 39 -47.94 -10.64 42.20
CA LYS A 39 -48.81 -9.56 42.69
C LYS A 39 -48.27 -9.05 44.02
N VAL A 40 -47.99 -7.75 44.11
CA VAL A 40 -47.61 -7.06 45.35
C VAL A 40 -48.55 -5.85 45.51
N GLY A 41 -49.52 -5.93 46.43
CA GLY A 41 -50.59 -4.93 46.53
C GLY A 41 -51.57 -4.97 45.34
N THR A 42 -51.93 -3.82 44.77
CA THR A 42 -52.83 -3.73 43.59
C THR A 42 -52.11 -3.88 42.25
N LEU A 43 -50.78 -3.83 42.22
CA LEU A 43 -50.00 -3.94 40.99
C LEU A 43 -49.76 -5.41 40.63
N VAL A 44 -50.34 -5.84 39.51
CA VAL A 44 -50.10 -7.16 38.91
C VAL A 44 -49.08 -6.97 37.80
N VAL A 45 -47.84 -7.40 38.03
CA VAL A 45 -46.82 -7.39 36.98
C VAL A 45 -46.75 -8.79 36.37
N PRO A 46 -47.15 -8.98 35.10
CA PRO A 46 -46.97 -10.26 34.43
C PRO A 46 -45.45 -10.54 34.31
N ALA A 47 -44.99 -11.67 34.85
CA ALA A 47 -43.56 -11.98 34.94
C ALA A 47 -42.93 -12.21 33.56
N THR A 48 -43.72 -12.70 32.60
CA THR A 48 -43.27 -13.01 31.23
C THR A 48 -42.77 -11.77 30.46
N PRO A 49 -43.52 -10.66 30.32
CA PRO A 49 -43.01 -9.46 29.64
C PRO A 49 -41.84 -8.80 30.37
N VAL A 50 -41.74 -8.90 31.70
CA VAL A 50 -40.55 -8.45 32.44
C VAL A 50 -39.33 -9.29 32.07
N LEU A 51 -39.47 -10.62 32.08
CA LEU A 51 -38.39 -11.52 31.69
C LEU A 51 -37.97 -11.32 30.23
N ILE A 52 -38.93 -11.15 29.31
CA ILE A 52 -38.64 -10.80 27.91
C ILE A 52 -37.90 -9.46 27.84
N GLY A 53 -38.35 -8.45 28.58
CA GLY A 53 -37.69 -7.14 28.64
C GLY A 53 -36.24 -7.22 29.14
N VAL A 54 -35.99 -8.01 30.18
CA VAL A 54 -34.63 -8.25 30.71
C VAL A 54 -33.76 -9.00 29.69
N ILE A 55 -34.28 -10.04 29.04
CA ILE A 55 -33.55 -10.78 28.00
C ILE A 55 -33.22 -9.87 26.83
N VAL A 56 -34.19 -9.09 26.33
CA VAL A 56 -33.97 -8.11 25.26
C VAL A 56 -32.93 -7.09 25.68
N PHE A 57 -33.00 -6.57 26.90
CA PHE A 57 -32.00 -5.64 27.43
C PHE A 57 -30.60 -6.27 27.48
N ILE A 58 -30.46 -7.50 27.98
CA ILE A 58 -29.17 -8.22 28.02
C ILE A 58 -28.63 -8.42 26.60
N VAL A 59 -29.47 -8.83 25.65
CA VAL A 59 -29.08 -9.02 24.24
C VAL A 59 -28.64 -7.69 23.63
N LEU A 60 -29.35 -6.59 23.89
CA LEU A 60 -28.98 -5.25 23.40
C LEU A 60 -27.67 -4.76 24.01
N VAL A 61 -27.45 -4.99 25.31
CA VAL A 61 -26.18 -4.67 25.99
C VAL A 61 -25.04 -5.51 25.42
N ALA A 62 -25.26 -6.81 25.22
CA ALA A 62 -24.26 -7.71 24.63
C ALA A 62 -23.94 -7.32 23.19
N LEU A 63 -24.94 -6.96 22.39
CA LEU A 63 -24.77 -6.48 21.02
C LEU A 63 -24.05 -5.12 20.98
N GLY A 64 -24.41 -4.20 21.87
CA GLY A 64 -23.73 -2.91 22.01
C GLY A 64 -22.26 -3.08 22.42
N ALA A 65 -21.97 -3.97 23.37
CA ALA A 65 -20.61 -4.32 23.76
C ALA A 65 -19.85 -4.96 22.58
N TYR A 66 -20.48 -5.88 21.85
CA TYR A 66 -19.88 -6.51 20.66
C TYR A 66 -19.49 -5.46 19.61
N VAL A 67 -20.39 -4.54 19.27
CA VAL A 67 -20.12 -3.48 18.28
C VAL A 67 -19.05 -2.50 18.77
N TYR A 68 -19.00 -2.22 20.08
CA TYR A 68 -18.04 -1.30 20.68
C TYR A 68 -16.63 -1.89 20.80
N PHE A 69 -16.50 -3.16 21.20
CA PHE A 69 -15.21 -3.79 21.48
C PHE A 69 -14.60 -4.51 20.27
N ILE A 70 -15.41 -4.98 19.32
CA ILE A 70 -14.92 -5.72 18.17
C ILE A 70 -14.76 -4.78 16.96
N PRO A 71 -13.52 -4.57 16.47
CA PRO A 71 -13.25 -3.61 15.41
C PRO A 71 -13.81 -4.07 14.06
N ASP A 72 -14.34 -3.11 13.29
CA ASP A 72 -14.68 -3.26 11.87
C ASP A 72 -13.63 -2.65 10.94
N LYS A 73 -12.61 -1.99 11.50
CA LYS A 73 -11.48 -1.40 10.78
C LYS A 73 -10.18 -1.69 11.49
N MET A 74 -9.11 -1.85 10.73
CA MET A 74 -7.80 -2.15 11.25
C MET A 74 -7.26 -1.00 12.10
N PRO A 75 -6.40 -1.28 13.10
CA PRO A 75 -5.84 -0.27 13.98
C PRO A 75 -5.11 0.84 13.21
N PRO A 76 -5.25 2.12 13.59
CA PRO A 76 -4.69 3.23 12.82
C PRO A 76 -3.16 3.36 12.91
N VAL A 77 -2.51 2.74 13.90
CA VAL A 77 -1.07 2.89 14.18
C VAL A 77 -0.36 1.54 14.05
N SER A 78 -0.59 0.87 12.93
CA SER A 78 -0.05 -0.46 12.66
C SER A 78 0.12 -0.65 11.16
N PHE A 79 1.02 -1.56 10.80
CA PHE A 79 1.14 -2.01 9.42
C PHE A 79 0.12 -3.11 9.19
N ASN A 80 -1.03 -2.74 8.63
CA ASN A 80 -2.17 -3.62 8.47
C ASN A 80 -2.18 -4.30 7.09
N VAL A 81 -2.26 -5.62 7.13
CA VAL A 81 -2.30 -6.50 5.97
C VAL A 81 -3.62 -7.26 6.02
N ALA A 82 -4.45 -7.16 4.98
CA ALA A 82 -5.64 -8.00 4.84
C ALA A 82 -5.37 -9.07 3.78
N VAL A 83 -5.70 -10.31 4.10
CA VAL A 83 -5.78 -11.39 3.11
C VAL A 83 -7.25 -11.54 2.74
N ALA A 84 -7.57 -11.22 1.48
CA ALA A 84 -8.91 -11.40 0.94
C ALA A 84 -9.19 -12.88 0.66
N GLU A 85 -10.47 -13.25 0.67
CA GLU A 85 -10.85 -14.57 0.18
C GLU A 85 -10.42 -14.74 -1.28
N PHE A 86 -9.91 -15.92 -1.62
CA PHE A 86 -9.52 -16.18 -3.01
C PHE A 86 -10.72 -16.63 -3.82
N GLY A 87 -10.67 -16.40 -5.12
CA GLY A 87 -11.67 -16.91 -6.06
C GLY A 87 -11.20 -18.20 -6.75
N GLU A 88 -12.13 -18.94 -7.30
CA GLU A 88 -11.89 -20.01 -8.27
C GLU A 88 -12.53 -19.61 -9.60
N ILE A 89 -11.74 -19.63 -10.68
CA ILE A 89 -12.21 -19.34 -12.04
C ILE A 89 -12.67 -20.65 -12.68
N GLY A 90 -13.99 -20.83 -12.75
CA GLY A 90 -14.62 -21.99 -13.35
C GLY A 90 -14.46 -22.05 -14.87
N MET A 91 -14.95 -23.13 -15.49
CA MET A 91 -14.94 -23.31 -16.95
C MET A 91 -15.76 -22.24 -17.70
N ASP A 92 -16.72 -21.60 -17.03
CA ASP A 92 -17.53 -20.50 -17.56
C ASP A 92 -16.83 -19.13 -17.45
N GLY A 93 -15.60 -19.10 -16.92
CA GLY A 93 -14.82 -17.88 -16.70
C GLY A 93 -15.32 -17.03 -15.54
N ARG A 94 -16.32 -17.50 -14.77
CA ARG A 94 -16.81 -16.80 -13.58
C ARG A 94 -15.92 -17.10 -12.39
N VAL A 95 -15.75 -16.09 -11.56
CA VAL A 95 -15.02 -16.21 -10.29
C VAL A 95 -16.02 -16.52 -9.19
N THR A 96 -15.83 -17.63 -8.50
CA THR A 96 -16.66 -18.04 -7.36
C THR A 96 -15.80 -18.44 -6.18
N VAL A 97 -16.22 -18.14 -4.96
CA VAL A 97 -15.55 -18.63 -3.74
C VAL A 97 -15.93 -20.09 -3.54
N THR A 98 -14.92 -20.97 -3.55
CA THR A 98 -15.02 -22.41 -3.29
C THR A 98 -14.26 -22.78 -2.02
N GLU A 99 -14.52 -23.97 -1.48
CA GLU A 99 -13.76 -24.51 -0.34
C GLU A 99 -12.24 -24.50 -0.62
N ASN A 100 -11.86 -24.89 -1.84
CA ASN A 100 -10.48 -24.88 -2.31
C ASN A 100 -9.83 -23.49 -2.22
N SER A 101 -10.54 -22.47 -2.70
CA SER A 101 -10.06 -21.09 -2.69
C SER A 101 -9.93 -20.53 -1.27
N GLN A 102 -10.86 -20.86 -0.36
CA GLN A 102 -10.82 -20.47 1.06
C GLN A 102 -9.66 -21.13 1.81
N MET A 103 -9.32 -22.37 1.45
CA MET A 103 -8.17 -23.06 2.03
C MET A 103 -6.85 -22.39 1.60
N ALA A 104 -6.75 -21.95 0.35
CA ALA A 104 -5.58 -21.26 -0.16
C ALA A 104 -5.39 -19.88 0.50
N SER A 105 -6.44 -19.06 0.62
CA SER A 105 -6.40 -17.76 1.31
C SER A 105 -6.01 -17.93 2.79
N ARG A 106 -6.65 -18.89 3.48
CA ARG A 106 -6.33 -19.21 4.88
C ARG A 106 -4.90 -19.70 5.09
N ALA A 107 -4.35 -20.46 4.13
CA ALA A 107 -2.96 -20.92 4.20
C ALA A 107 -1.95 -19.77 4.06
N ILE A 108 -2.24 -18.76 3.23
CA ILE A 108 -1.42 -17.54 3.12
C ILE A 108 -1.55 -16.71 4.40
N PHE A 109 -2.78 -16.47 4.87
CA PHE A 109 -3.04 -15.75 6.13
C PHE A 109 -2.29 -16.36 7.32
N THR A 110 -2.42 -17.67 7.51
CA THR A 110 -1.78 -18.37 8.64
C THR A 110 -0.27 -18.24 8.57
N ASN A 111 0.33 -18.43 7.39
CA ASN A 111 1.77 -18.27 7.21
C ASN A 111 2.24 -16.85 7.52
N LEU A 112 1.56 -15.84 6.98
CA LEU A 112 1.92 -14.45 7.23
C LEU A 112 1.86 -14.13 8.72
N ARG A 113 0.74 -14.48 9.37
CA ARG A 113 0.57 -14.25 10.81
C ARG A 113 1.66 -14.95 11.62
N ASP A 114 1.97 -16.20 11.31
CA ASP A 114 2.93 -17.00 12.07
C ASP A 114 4.38 -16.51 11.86
N GLU A 115 4.73 -16.00 10.67
CA GLU A 115 6.03 -15.37 10.39
C GLU A 115 6.13 -13.95 11.00
N LEU A 116 5.02 -13.20 11.05
CA LEU A 116 4.94 -11.83 11.60
C LEU A 116 4.89 -11.79 13.14
N ALA A 117 4.29 -12.80 13.77
CA ALA A 117 4.07 -12.83 15.22
C ALA A 117 5.35 -12.74 16.07
N PRO A 118 6.46 -13.44 15.76
CA PRO A 118 7.69 -13.36 16.56
C PRO A 118 8.35 -11.98 16.58
N LEU A 119 8.09 -11.15 15.56
CA LEU A 119 8.72 -9.83 15.42
C LEU A 119 7.91 -8.71 16.08
N ALA A 120 6.59 -8.86 16.20
CA ALA A 120 5.70 -7.85 16.76
C ALA A 120 6.12 -7.29 18.15
N PRO A 121 6.67 -8.08 19.10
CA PRO A 121 7.09 -7.56 20.41
C PRO A 121 8.24 -6.55 20.33
N ASN A 122 9.11 -6.68 19.32
CA ASN A 122 10.33 -5.90 19.19
C ASN A 122 10.18 -4.68 18.26
N LEU A 123 9.00 -4.50 17.66
CA LEU A 123 8.73 -3.41 16.72
C LEU A 123 8.00 -2.26 17.41
N ALA A 124 8.42 -1.03 17.09
CA ALA A 124 7.74 0.19 17.52
C ALA A 124 6.35 0.30 16.88
N ALA A 125 5.48 1.09 17.50
CA ALA A 125 4.05 1.12 17.22
C ALA A 125 3.59 1.88 15.96
N PRO A 126 4.38 2.02 14.88
CA PRO A 126 3.75 2.02 13.54
C PRO A 126 4.19 0.82 12.68
N LEU A 127 5.29 0.17 13.05
CA LEU A 127 5.83 -1.03 12.40
C LEU A 127 5.18 -2.32 12.91
N LYS A 128 4.27 -2.28 13.89
CA LYS A 128 3.63 -3.50 14.39
C LYS A 128 2.70 -4.08 13.31
N PRO A 129 2.97 -5.30 12.81
CA PRO A 129 2.13 -5.89 11.77
C PRO A 129 0.82 -6.40 12.37
N VAL A 130 -0.29 -6.13 11.70
CA VAL A 130 -1.61 -6.70 12.02
C VAL A 130 -2.14 -7.37 10.76
N VAL A 131 -2.40 -8.67 10.83
CA VAL A 131 -2.92 -9.43 9.69
C VAL A 131 -4.36 -9.82 9.96
N TRP A 132 -5.29 -9.49 9.06
CA TRP A 132 -6.69 -9.96 9.12
C TRP A 132 -7.04 -10.89 7.97
N HIS A 133 -7.98 -11.78 8.26
CA HIS A 133 -8.63 -12.71 7.33
C HIS A 133 -9.98 -13.13 7.94
N ASP A 134 -10.96 -13.52 7.13
CA ASP A 134 -12.30 -13.91 7.57
C ASP A 134 -12.34 -15.19 8.43
N SER A 135 -11.24 -15.94 8.46
CA SER A 135 -11.09 -17.09 9.37
C SER A 135 -10.80 -16.71 10.83
N LEU A 136 -10.62 -15.42 11.14
CA LEU A 136 -10.50 -14.93 12.52
C LEU A 136 -11.84 -15.12 13.26
N PHE A 137 -11.79 -15.31 14.58
CA PHE A 137 -13.02 -15.46 15.34
C PHE A 137 -13.86 -14.18 15.26
N PRO A 138 -15.21 -14.26 15.26
CA PRO A 138 -16.09 -13.07 15.26
C PRO A 138 -15.86 -12.13 16.44
N THR A 139 -15.19 -12.58 17.50
CA THR A 139 -14.76 -11.78 18.65
C THR A 139 -13.42 -11.08 18.46
N GLN A 140 -12.75 -11.25 17.33
CA GLN A 140 -11.49 -10.59 16.98
C GLN A 140 -11.71 -9.49 15.95
N ILE A 141 -12.54 -9.76 14.94
CA ILE A 141 -12.91 -8.80 13.91
C ILE A 141 -14.42 -8.90 13.63
N ARG A 142 -15.03 -7.77 13.26
CA ARG A 142 -16.40 -7.68 12.74
C ARG A 142 -16.42 -7.41 11.22
N ALA A 143 -15.26 -7.04 10.67
CA ALA A 143 -15.08 -6.80 9.25
C ALA A 143 -15.25 -8.10 8.43
N HIS A 144 -15.74 -7.96 7.21
CA HIS A 144 -15.76 -9.01 6.20
C HIS A 144 -14.76 -8.66 5.11
N ILE A 145 -13.93 -9.62 4.69
CA ILE A 145 -12.84 -9.44 3.74
C ILE A 145 -13.12 -10.35 2.52
N PRO A 146 -14.07 -9.93 1.66
CA PRO A 146 -14.56 -10.76 0.57
C PRO A 146 -13.50 -10.99 -0.52
N GLN A 147 -13.83 -11.88 -1.45
CA GLN A 147 -13.10 -12.05 -2.69
C GLN A 147 -13.09 -10.75 -3.50
N ILE A 148 -11.94 -10.41 -4.11
CA ILE A 148 -11.76 -9.19 -4.90
C ILE A 148 -12.49 -9.30 -6.24
N PRO A 149 -13.62 -8.60 -6.45
CA PRO A 149 -14.37 -8.72 -7.68
C PRO A 149 -13.59 -8.14 -8.87
N GLY A 150 -13.89 -8.64 -10.07
CA GLY A 150 -13.34 -8.12 -11.32
C GLY A 150 -12.82 -9.23 -12.23
N ASN A 151 -13.12 -9.11 -13.52
CA ASN A 151 -12.63 -9.99 -14.58
C ASN A 151 -11.44 -9.40 -15.35
N THR A 152 -10.95 -8.22 -14.94
CA THR A 152 -9.76 -7.57 -15.49
C THR A 152 -8.85 -7.14 -14.34
N ALA A 153 -7.54 -7.06 -14.60
CA ALA A 153 -6.56 -6.62 -13.61
C ALA A 153 -6.91 -5.23 -13.03
N GLN A 154 -7.37 -4.30 -13.88
CA GLN A 154 -7.76 -2.96 -13.45
C GLN A 154 -9.00 -2.98 -12.54
N ALA A 155 -10.02 -3.77 -12.86
CA ALA A 155 -11.21 -3.88 -11.99
C ALA A 155 -10.85 -4.50 -10.63
N GLN A 156 -9.96 -5.49 -10.62
CA GLN A 156 -9.47 -6.10 -9.38
C GLN A 156 -8.64 -5.13 -8.55
N LYS A 157 -7.76 -4.34 -9.18
CA LYS A 157 -7.00 -3.27 -8.53
C LYS A 157 -7.90 -2.23 -7.87
N ASP A 158 -8.92 -1.76 -8.58
CA ASP A 158 -9.85 -0.74 -8.06
C ASP A 158 -10.67 -1.31 -6.90
N ALA A 159 -11.10 -2.57 -6.99
CA ALA A 159 -11.79 -3.24 -5.89
C ALA A 159 -10.87 -3.48 -4.68
N ALA A 160 -9.61 -3.88 -4.90
CA ALA A 160 -8.63 -4.02 -3.83
C ALA A 160 -8.31 -2.67 -3.17
N LYS A 161 -8.22 -1.59 -3.95
CA LYS A 161 -8.06 -0.21 -3.43
C LYS A 161 -9.23 0.21 -2.53
N ASN A 162 -10.46 -0.06 -2.96
CA ASN A 162 -11.65 0.26 -2.18
C ASN A 162 -11.66 -0.54 -0.87
N LEU A 163 -11.40 -1.85 -0.95
CA LEU A 163 -11.31 -2.71 0.23
C LEU A 163 -10.21 -2.26 1.21
N ALA A 164 -9.04 -1.88 0.70
CA ALA A 164 -7.96 -1.33 1.51
C ALA A 164 -8.39 -0.08 2.27
N THR A 165 -9.13 0.82 1.61
CA THR A 165 -9.65 2.05 2.22
C THR A 165 -10.70 1.73 3.30
N ASP A 166 -11.62 0.81 3.00
CA ASP A 166 -12.70 0.43 3.92
C ASP A 166 -12.15 -0.22 5.20
N LEU A 167 -11.17 -1.11 5.05
CA LEU A 167 -10.54 -1.82 6.17
C LEU A 167 -9.44 -1.02 6.87
N ARG A 168 -8.94 0.08 6.28
CA ARG A 168 -7.67 0.72 6.66
C ARG A 168 -6.46 -0.22 6.55
N ALA A 169 -6.47 -1.06 5.51
CA ALA A 169 -5.34 -1.92 5.18
C ALA A 169 -4.31 -1.15 4.35
N GLN A 170 -3.03 -1.32 4.66
CA GLN A 170 -1.92 -0.82 3.85
C GLN A 170 -1.57 -1.80 2.73
N MET A 171 -1.90 -3.08 2.89
CA MET A 171 -1.70 -4.12 1.89
C MET A 171 -2.90 -5.07 1.83
N ILE A 172 -3.36 -5.38 0.63
CA ILE A 172 -4.36 -6.43 0.36
C ILE A 172 -3.67 -7.54 -0.41
N ILE A 173 -3.75 -8.77 0.06
CA ILE A 173 -3.28 -9.97 -0.65
C ILE A 173 -4.50 -10.72 -1.16
N TYR A 174 -4.52 -11.02 -2.45
CA TYR A 174 -5.65 -11.68 -3.12
C TYR A 174 -5.14 -12.57 -4.26
N GLY A 175 -6.03 -13.34 -4.86
CA GLY A 175 -5.68 -14.20 -5.99
C GLY A 175 -6.84 -15.07 -6.43
N ASN A 176 -6.67 -15.70 -7.58
CA ASN A 176 -7.66 -16.63 -8.11
C ASN A 176 -7.01 -17.96 -8.53
N LEU A 177 -7.67 -19.06 -8.21
CA LEU A 177 -7.34 -20.40 -8.68
C LEU A 177 -7.99 -20.61 -10.05
N LYS A 178 -7.19 -20.80 -11.09
CA LYS A 178 -7.64 -21.07 -12.45
C LYS A 178 -7.75 -22.58 -12.65
N VAL A 179 -8.92 -23.13 -12.34
CA VAL A 179 -9.20 -24.56 -12.53
C VAL A 179 -9.61 -24.91 -13.96
N ASN A 180 -9.85 -23.89 -14.79
CA ASN A 180 -10.05 -24.03 -16.23
C ASN A 180 -8.74 -24.28 -17.01
N GLU A 181 -7.58 -24.15 -16.35
CA GLU A 181 -6.26 -24.51 -16.89
C GLU A 181 -5.87 -25.92 -16.42
N THR A 182 -5.18 -26.70 -17.26
CA THR A 182 -4.69 -28.05 -16.92
C THR A 182 -3.16 -28.09 -17.04
N PRO A 183 -2.40 -28.18 -15.93
CA PRO A 183 -2.86 -28.22 -14.54
C PRO A 183 -3.43 -26.88 -14.08
N ALA A 184 -4.26 -26.90 -13.02
CA ALA A 184 -4.81 -25.69 -12.43
C ALA A 184 -3.69 -24.75 -11.99
N THR A 185 -3.90 -23.44 -12.10
CA THR A 185 -2.88 -22.46 -11.72
C THR A 185 -3.37 -21.48 -10.66
N PHE A 186 -2.45 -20.96 -9.84
CA PHE A 186 -2.74 -19.95 -8.84
C PHE A 186 -1.70 -18.84 -8.90
N VAL A 187 -2.18 -17.60 -8.94
CA VAL A 187 -1.33 -16.40 -8.97
C VAL A 187 -1.65 -15.58 -7.72
N PRO A 188 -0.75 -15.51 -6.73
CA PRO A 188 -0.90 -14.55 -5.65
C PRO A 188 -0.56 -13.16 -6.17
N GLU A 189 -1.46 -12.24 -5.87
CA GLU A 189 -1.33 -10.83 -6.18
C GLU A 189 -1.44 -10.03 -4.89
N PHE A 190 -0.87 -8.83 -4.89
CA PHE A 190 -1.06 -7.92 -3.79
C PHE A 190 -1.21 -6.50 -4.29
N PHE A 191 -2.01 -5.75 -3.55
CA PHE A 191 -2.20 -4.32 -3.72
C PHE A 191 -1.62 -3.60 -2.51
N VAL A 192 -0.76 -2.61 -2.74
CA VAL A 192 -0.27 -1.70 -1.69
C VAL A 192 -1.03 -0.39 -1.80
N ALA A 193 -1.67 0.01 -0.71
CA ALA A 193 -2.45 1.23 -0.64
C ALA A 193 -1.55 2.47 -0.56
N PRO A 194 -2.01 3.64 -1.05
CA PRO A 194 -1.34 4.90 -0.79
C PRO A 194 -1.19 5.12 0.71
N LEU A 195 0.05 5.21 1.20
CA LEU A 195 0.28 5.73 2.53
C LEU A 195 0.23 7.24 2.50
N THR A 196 -0.22 7.83 3.60
CA THR A 196 -0.27 9.29 3.69
C THR A 196 1.10 9.93 3.53
N ASN A 197 2.22 9.23 3.79
CA ASN A 197 3.49 9.91 3.98
C ASN A 197 4.65 9.57 3.01
N GLU A 198 4.86 8.35 2.48
CA GLU A 198 6.23 8.09 1.96
C GLU A 198 6.43 7.28 0.67
N ALA A 199 5.51 6.44 0.18
CA ALA A 199 5.92 5.47 -0.85
C ALA A 199 4.99 5.38 -2.06
N ASP A 200 4.84 6.49 -2.77
CA ASP A 200 4.02 6.50 -3.97
C ASP A 200 4.49 5.42 -4.98
N GLU A 201 5.80 5.18 -5.09
CA GLU A 201 6.42 4.26 -6.05
C GLU A 201 6.05 2.79 -5.82
N ILE A 202 5.65 2.43 -4.60
CA ILE A 202 5.22 1.07 -4.27
C ILE A 202 3.70 0.91 -4.31
N VAL A 203 2.95 1.98 -4.55
CA VAL A 203 1.48 1.94 -4.61
C VAL A 203 1.04 1.25 -5.88
N GLY A 204 0.13 0.30 -5.73
CA GLY A 204 -0.49 -0.38 -6.84
C GLY A 204 -0.47 -1.89 -6.69
N GLN A 205 -0.81 -2.54 -7.79
CA GLN A 205 -0.89 -3.99 -7.90
C GLN A 205 0.47 -4.56 -8.30
N TYR A 206 0.75 -5.74 -7.76
CA TYR A 206 1.94 -6.54 -8.06
C TYR A 206 1.53 -7.99 -8.17
N GLN A 207 2.12 -8.67 -9.15
CA GLN A 207 2.01 -10.12 -9.29
C GLN A 207 3.26 -10.76 -8.69
N PHE A 208 3.11 -11.64 -7.70
CA PHE A 208 4.27 -12.29 -7.08
C PHE A 208 4.64 -13.60 -7.80
N GLY A 209 5.31 -13.42 -8.94
CA GLY A 209 5.83 -14.49 -9.79
C GLY A 209 4.83 -15.12 -10.76
N ALA A 210 5.32 -16.08 -11.54
CA ALA A 210 4.50 -16.81 -12.52
C ALA A 210 3.39 -17.62 -11.85
N PRO A 211 2.34 -18.05 -12.55
CA PRO A 211 1.32 -18.92 -11.97
C PRO A 211 1.92 -20.20 -11.35
N ILE A 212 1.53 -20.51 -10.11
CA ILE A 212 1.87 -21.77 -9.41
C ILE A 212 0.97 -22.85 -9.98
N THR A 213 1.53 -23.93 -10.51
CA THR A 213 0.73 -25.08 -10.93
C THR A 213 0.30 -25.88 -9.71
N ILE A 214 -0.99 -25.85 -9.40
CA ILE A 214 -1.58 -26.64 -8.33
C ILE A 214 -2.01 -27.97 -8.95
N ARG A 215 -1.37 -29.05 -8.49
CA ARG A 215 -1.86 -30.40 -8.78
C ARG A 215 -3.02 -30.69 -7.85
N LEU A 216 -4.24 -30.45 -8.34
CA LEU A 216 -5.45 -31.00 -7.73
C LEU A 216 -5.38 -32.52 -7.88
N SER A 217 -4.89 -33.22 -6.85
CA SER A 217 -4.74 -34.67 -6.91
C SER A 217 -6.10 -35.35 -7.01
N VAL A 218 -6.26 -36.19 -8.04
CA VAL A 218 -7.42 -37.08 -8.27
C VAL A 218 -7.36 -38.33 -7.37
N LEU A 219 -6.41 -38.39 -6.43
CA LEU A 219 -6.24 -39.56 -5.55
C LEU A 219 -7.34 -39.56 -4.49
N PRO A 220 -8.03 -40.70 -4.25
CA PRO A 220 -9.01 -40.81 -3.18
C PRO A 220 -8.33 -40.54 -1.83
N GLY A 221 -8.75 -39.48 -1.13
CA GLY A 221 -8.25 -39.13 0.20
C GLY A 221 -7.14 -38.08 0.28
N SER A 222 -6.66 -37.51 -0.83
CA SER A 222 -5.79 -36.32 -0.78
C SER A 222 -6.61 -35.06 -1.04
N ASP A 223 -6.86 -34.26 -0.01
CA ASP A 223 -7.54 -32.98 -0.12
C ASP A 223 -6.57 -31.86 -0.56
N LEU A 224 -7.10 -30.76 -1.11
CA LEU A 224 -6.28 -29.61 -1.51
C LEU A 224 -5.36 -29.10 -0.38
N PRO A 225 -5.78 -29.03 0.90
CA PRO A 225 -4.90 -28.68 2.02
C PRO A 225 -3.63 -29.52 2.08
N THR A 226 -3.75 -30.84 1.96
CA THR A 226 -2.58 -31.73 1.96
C THR A 226 -1.69 -31.45 0.75
N SER A 227 -2.27 -31.21 -0.43
CA SER A 227 -1.49 -30.88 -1.62
C SER A 227 -0.74 -29.55 -1.50
N LEU A 228 -1.38 -28.49 -1.00
CA LEU A 228 -0.76 -27.17 -0.80
C LEU A 228 0.27 -27.18 0.34
N ALA A 229 0.03 -27.96 1.39
CA ALA A 229 0.95 -28.12 2.51
C ALA A 229 2.22 -28.89 2.14
N LEU A 230 2.16 -29.74 1.11
CA LEU A 230 3.30 -30.50 0.60
C LEU A 230 3.97 -29.85 -0.63
N ASP A 231 3.27 -28.94 -1.31
CA ASP A 231 3.81 -28.24 -2.47
C ASP A 231 4.92 -27.26 -2.05
N GLN A 232 6.17 -27.66 -2.33
CA GLN A 232 7.35 -26.88 -1.96
C GLN A 232 7.37 -25.51 -2.62
N THR A 233 6.86 -25.36 -3.85
CA THR A 233 6.79 -24.07 -4.55
C THR A 233 5.83 -23.12 -3.82
N PHE A 234 4.68 -23.61 -3.39
CA PHE A 234 3.72 -22.84 -2.59
C PHE A 234 4.28 -22.46 -1.23
N ILE A 235 4.95 -23.39 -0.52
CA ILE A 235 5.60 -23.12 0.78
C ILE A 235 6.67 -22.03 0.63
N THR A 236 7.60 -22.19 -0.31
CA THR A 236 8.66 -21.21 -0.56
C THR A 236 8.09 -19.83 -0.86
N ARG A 237 7.09 -19.75 -1.74
CA ARG A 237 6.50 -18.45 -2.11
C ARG A 237 5.78 -17.78 -0.97
N ARG A 238 5.09 -18.52 -0.09
CA ARG A 238 4.47 -17.92 1.11
C ARG A 238 5.53 -17.33 2.04
N LYS A 239 6.66 -18.01 2.25
CA LYS A 239 7.78 -17.49 3.04
C LYS A 239 8.41 -16.24 2.41
N ALA A 240 8.65 -16.28 1.09
CA ALA A 240 9.20 -15.12 0.38
C ALA A 240 8.21 -13.94 0.38
N LEU A 241 6.90 -14.18 0.26
CA LEU A 241 5.87 -13.15 0.38
C LEU A 241 5.83 -12.53 1.78
N ALA A 242 6.05 -13.31 2.84
CA ALA A 242 6.19 -12.78 4.19
C ALA A 242 7.41 -11.85 4.31
N GLN A 243 8.58 -12.26 3.79
CA GLN A 243 9.78 -11.41 3.75
C GLN A 243 9.59 -10.15 2.90
N LEU A 244 8.91 -10.25 1.76
CA LEU A 244 8.52 -9.09 0.96
C LEU A 244 7.60 -8.14 1.76
N THR A 245 6.61 -8.69 2.48
CA THR A 245 5.70 -7.91 3.32
C THR A 245 6.46 -7.16 4.42
N PHE A 246 7.48 -7.79 5.02
CA PHE A 246 8.38 -7.13 5.97
C PHE A 246 9.19 -6.02 5.31
N GLY A 247 9.76 -6.26 4.13
CA GLY A 247 10.53 -5.24 3.42
C GLY A 247 9.68 -4.02 3.10
N LEU A 248 8.45 -4.24 2.61
CA LEU A 248 7.47 -3.17 2.37
C LEU A 248 7.15 -2.40 3.65
N MET A 249 6.94 -3.10 4.77
CA MET A 249 6.68 -2.46 6.06
C MET A 249 7.82 -1.52 6.47
N TYR A 250 9.08 -1.92 6.34
CA TYR A 250 10.23 -1.06 6.65
C TYR A 250 10.38 0.10 5.65
N ASP A 251 10.23 -0.17 4.35
CA ASP A 251 10.31 0.85 3.28
C ASP A 251 9.27 1.95 3.48
N LEU A 252 8.04 1.57 3.82
CA LEU A 252 6.94 2.48 4.11
C LEU A 252 7.16 3.42 5.32
N HIS A 253 8.18 3.14 6.13
CA HIS A 253 8.59 3.97 7.27
C HIS A 253 9.99 4.58 7.08
N GLY A 254 10.54 4.51 5.86
CA GLY A 254 11.83 5.11 5.50
C GLY A 254 13.07 4.34 5.97
N ASP A 255 12.91 3.12 6.51
CA ASP A 255 14.03 2.26 6.90
C ASP A 255 14.50 1.38 5.74
N HIS A 256 15.12 2.03 4.76
CA HIS A 256 15.57 1.40 3.51
C HIS A 256 16.64 0.32 3.73
N GLU A 257 17.43 0.39 4.80
CA GLU A 257 18.46 -0.61 5.10
C GLU A 257 17.83 -1.91 5.60
N GLN A 258 16.85 -1.83 6.51
CA GLN A 258 16.09 -3.01 6.94
C GLN A 258 15.21 -3.55 5.82
N ALA A 259 14.59 -2.66 5.02
CA ALA A 259 13.81 -3.07 3.86
C ALA A 259 14.64 -3.90 2.88
N LEU A 260 15.83 -3.39 2.53
CA LEU A 260 16.78 -4.07 1.65
C LEU A 260 17.13 -5.48 2.18
N ALA A 261 17.48 -5.60 3.46
CA ALA A 261 17.83 -6.89 4.07
C ALA A 261 16.68 -7.92 3.97
N ARG A 262 15.43 -7.48 4.12
CA ARG A 262 14.24 -8.34 3.98
C ARG A 262 13.99 -8.76 2.55
N PHE A 263 14.17 -7.86 1.59
CA PHE A 263 14.06 -8.20 0.17
C PHE A 263 15.18 -9.15 -0.29
N GLU A 264 16.39 -9.02 0.26
CA GLU A 264 17.50 -9.94 -0.02
C GLU A 264 17.20 -11.35 0.52
N GLU A 265 16.65 -11.45 1.72
CA GLU A 265 16.21 -12.74 2.29
C GLU A 265 15.06 -13.35 1.48
N ALA A 266 14.08 -12.55 1.05
CA ALA A 266 13.02 -13.00 0.16
C ALA A 266 13.56 -13.58 -1.16
N LEU A 267 14.55 -12.90 -1.77
CA LEU A 267 15.19 -13.34 -3.00
C LEU A 267 15.96 -14.65 -2.79
N LYS A 268 16.72 -14.74 -1.70
CA LYS A 268 17.46 -15.94 -1.33
C LYS A 268 16.54 -17.15 -1.18
N ILE A 269 15.41 -17.00 -0.49
CA ILE A 269 14.40 -18.05 -0.35
C ILE A 269 13.93 -18.56 -1.73
N ILE A 270 13.71 -17.66 -2.69
CA ILE A 270 13.30 -18.03 -4.05
C ILE A 270 14.44 -18.71 -4.82
N GLN A 271 15.66 -18.18 -4.75
CA GLN A 271 16.84 -18.70 -5.46
C GLN A 271 17.29 -20.07 -4.95
N ASP A 272 17.19 -20.32 -3.64
CA ASP A 272 17.49 -21.60 -3.01
C ASP A 272 16.43 -22.67 -3.31
N SER A 273 15.34 -22.29 -3.98
CA SER A 273 14.24 -23.16 -4.35
C SER A 273 14.17 -23.44 -5.85
N ASN A 274 13.41 -24.48 -6.21
CA ASN A 274 13.05 -24.73 -7.61
C ASN A 274 11.97 -23.79 -8.15
N ALA A 275 11.43 -22.87 -7.35
CA ALA A 275 10.32 -22.00 -7.73
C ALA A 275 10.72 -20.98 -8.82
N LYS A 276 11.97 -20.46 -8.84
CA LYS A 276 12.60 -19.58 -9.85
C LYS A 276 11.70 -18.50 -10.48
N THR A 277 10.70 -18.00 -9.74
CA THR A 277 9.64 -17.12 -10.25
C THR A 277 9.28 -16.11 -9.16
N GLY A 278 8.97 -14.87 -9.55
CA GLY A 278 8.78 -13.73 -8.62
C GLY A 278 10.06 -12.95 -8.33
N GLU A 279 11.18 -13.39 -8.91
CA GLU A 279 12.47 -12.71 -8.82
C GLU A 279 12.42 -11.31 -9.46
N ASP A 280 11.62 -11.12 -10.52
CA ASP A 280 11.46 -9.83 -11.20
C ASP A 280 10.98 -8.72 -10.27
N VAL A 281 9.96 -9.02 -9.46
CA VAL A 281 9.43 -8.09 -8.48
C VAL A 281 10.43 -7.85 -7.35
N LEU A 282 11.07 -8.90 -6.82
CA LEU A 282 12.09 -8.77 -5.77
C LEU A 282 13.30 -7.95 -6.23
N TYR A 283 13.79 -8.20 -7.43
CA TYR A 283 14.86 -7.41 -8.05
C TYR A 283 14.46 -5.94 -8.23
N TYR A 284 13.21 -5.66 -8.60
CA TYR A 284 12.70 -4.29 -8.65
C TYR A 284 12.74 -3.62 -7.27
N PHE A 285 12.25 -4.30 -6.23
CA PHE A 285 12.25 -3.79 -4.85
C PHE A 285 13.69 -3.52 -4.36
N LEU A 286 14.62 -4.46 -4.58
CA LEU A 286 16.04 -4.30 -4.26
C LEU A 286 16.66 -3.09 -4.99
N GLY A 287 16.41 -2.97 -6.29
CA GLY A 287 16.92 -1.85 -7.09
C GLY A 287 16.41 -0.50 -6.58
N ARG A 288 15.14 -0.44 -6.16
CA ARG A 288 14.55 0.77 -5.57
C ARG A 288 15.21 1.12 -4.24
N GLU A 289 15.42 0.17 -3.32
CA GLU A 289 16.07 0.47 -2.04
C GLU A 289 17.49 1.01 -2.23
N TYR A 290 18.27 0.39 -3.13
CA TYR A 290 19.61 0.90 -3.47
C TYR A 290 19.56 2.32 -4.06
N LEU A 291 18.58 2.61 -4.91
CA LEU A 291 18.37 3.95 -5.47
C LEU A 291 17.96 4.98 -4.41
N LEU A 292 17.09 4.61 -3.46
CA LEU A 292 16.65 5.48 -2.36
C LEU A 292 17.82 5.80 -1.42
N LEU A 293 18.64 4.80 -1.08
CA LEU A 293 19.88 5.00 -0.34
C LEU A 293 20.85 5.92 -1.09
N ALA A 294 20.99 5.75 -2.41
CA ALA A 294 21.83 6.63 -3.24
C ALA A 294 21.31 8.08 -3.25
N ASN A 295 19.99 8.27 -3.38
CA ASN A 295 19.35 9.58 -3.34
C ASN A 295 19.53 10.27 -1.99
N LYS A 296 19.38 9.52 -0.88
CA LYS A 296 19.64 10.05 0.48
C LYS A 296 21.08 10.54 0.60
N LYS A 297 22.05 9.74 0.16
CA LYS A 297 23.47 10.13 0.14
C LYS A 297 23.74 11.31 -0.79
N GLN A 298 23.09 11.38 -1.95
CA GLN A 298 23.19 12.52 -2.85
C GLN A 298 22.66 13.81 -2.21
N ALA A 299 21.55 13.74 -1.48
CA ALA A 299 20.98 14.90 -0.79
C ALA A 299 21.87 15.37 0.37
N GLU A 300 22.51 14.46 1.11
CA GLU A 300 23.49 14.80 2.15
C GLU A 300 24.65 15.68 1.60
N LEU A 301 25.03 15.54 0.32
CA LEU A 301 26.10 16.33 -0.30
C LEU A 301 25.80 17.83 -0.41
N GLU A 302 24.53 18.25 -0.34
CA GLU A 302 24.14 19.67 -0.38
C GLU A 302 24.62 20.42 0.87
N THR A 303 24.74 19.73 2.01
CA THR A 303 25.07 20.33 3.30
C THR A 303 26.50 20.08 3.76
N LEU A 304 27.25 19.25 3.02
CA LEU A 304 28.61 18.84 3.39
C LEU A 304 29.67 19.64 2.64
N ASP A 305 30.81 19.85 3.31
CA ASP A 305 32.02 20.43 2.75
C ASP A 305 33.24 19.51 3.00
N GLY A 306 34.39 19.93 2.45
CA GLY A 306 35.69 19.31 2.71
C GLY A 306 35.74 17.78 2.57
N GLN A 307 36.30 17.12 3.59
CA GLN A 307 36.52 15.66 3.60
C GLN A 307 35.21 14.87 3.73
N ALA A 308 34.22 15.39 4.45
CA ALA A 308 32.94 14.70 4.62
C ALA A 308 32.21 14.56 3.27
N LYS A 309 32.24 15.63 2.45
CA LYS A 309 31.69 15.61 1.08
C LYS A 309 32.37 14.57 0.20
N LEU A 310 33.70 14.46 0.26
CA LEU A 310 34.46 13.47 -0.51
C LEU A 310 34.09 12.04 -0.12
N GLN A 311 33.96 11.76 1.18
CA GLN A 311 33.57 10.43 1.69
C GLN A 311 32.17 10.02 1.23
N VAL A 312 31.18 10.90 1.36
CA VAL A 312 29.80 10.61 0.91
C VAL A 312 29.74 10.48 -0.61
N THR A 313 30.50 11.29 -1.36
CA THR A 313 30.56 11.19 -2.83
C THR A 313 31.00 9.80 -3.30
N ALA A 314 31.95 9.19 -2.59
CA ALA A 314 32.45 7.84 -2.90
C ALA A 314 31.40 6.73 -2.64
N GLN A 315 30.37 6.99 -1.84
CA GLN A 315 29.33 6.01 -1.49
C GLN A 315 28.17 5.98 -2.51
N VAL A 316 27.94 7.08 -3.25
CA VAL A 316 26.78 7.17 -4.15
C VAL A 316 26.89 6.22 -5.35
N GLU A 317 28.07 6.13 -5.98
CA GLU A 317 28.22 5.32 -7.20
C GLU A 317 28.05 3.81 -6.98
N PRO A 318 28.63 3.20 -5.93
CA PRO A 318 28.37 1.78 -5.64
C PRO A 318 26.89 1.46 -5.43
N LEU A 319 26.14 2.36 -4.78
CA LEU A 319 24.70 2.20 -4.59
C LEU A 319 23.95 2.28 -5.94
N LEU A 320 24.30 3.24 -6.79
CA LEU A 320 23.73 3.35 -8.14
C LEU A 320 24.04 2.14 -9.03
N ALA A 321 25.27 1.62 -8.96
CA ALA A 321 25.65 0.43 -9.70
C ALA A 321 24.83 -0.79 -9.26
N LYS A 322 24.64 -1.00 -7.96
CA LYS A 322 23.77 -2.05 -7.44
C LYS A 322 22.31 -1.84 -7.85
N ALA A 323 21.80 -0.61 -7.77
CA ALA A 323 20.44 -0.31 -8.21
C ALA A 323 20.21 -0.69 -9.67
N GLU A 324 21.12 -0.28 -10.56
CA GLU A 324 21.08 -0.62 -11.99
C GLU A 324 21.18 -2.12 -12.24
N GLU A 325 22.06 -2.82 -11.52
CA GLU A 325 22.19 -4.27 -11.60
C GLU A 325 20.86 -4.96 -11.26
N GLN A 326 20.23 -4.57 -10.15
CA GLN A 326 18.97 -5.20 -9.73
C GLN A 326 17.81 -4.84 -10.69
N PHE A 327 17.72 -3.60 -11.18
CA PHE A 327 16.73 -3.29 -12.23
C PHE A 327 17.01 -4.06 -13.52
N GLY A 328 18.27 -4.25 -13.91
CA GLY A 328 18.67 -5.08 -15.03
C GLY A 328 18.26 -6.55 -14.86
N ASN A 329 18.45 -7.11 -13.66
CA ASN A 329 17.98 -8.46 -13.32
C ASN A 329 16.45 -8.57 -13.38
N SER A 330 15.73 -7.54 -12.95
CA SER A 330 14.27 -7.45 -13.08
C SER A 330 13.85 -7.47 -14.56
N LEU A 331 14.48 -6.64 -15.40
CA LEU A 331 14.20 -6.57 -16.84
C LEU A 331 14.60 -7.83 -17.61
N ALA A 332 15.62 -8.56 -17.16
CA ALA A 332 16.00 -9.86 -17.72
C ALA A 332 14.87 -10.90 -17.55
N LYS A 333 14.05 -10.77 -16.50
CA LYS A 333 12.90 -11.62 -16.22
C LYS A 333 11.62 -11.10 -16.86
N ASN A 334 11.39 -9.79 -16.82
CA ASN A 334 10.24 -9.12 -17.42
C ASN A 334 10.70 -7.87 -18.19
N LYS A 335 10.94 -8.05 -19.50
CA LYS A 335 11.45 -6.99 -20.40
C LYS A 335 10.53 -5.80 -20.54
N ASN A 336 9.25 -5.94 -20.21
CA ASN A 336 8.28 -4.86 -20.34
C ASN A 336 7.93 -4.23 -19.00
N TYR A 337 8.66 -4.56 -17.91
CA TYR A 337 8.29 -4.08 -16.60
C TYR A 337 8.53 -2.57 -16.46
N ALA A 338 7.44 -1.79 -16.62
CA ALA A 338 7.48 -0.32 -16.65
C ALA A 338 8.24 0.28 -15.46
N ARG A 339 8.01 -0.24 -14.24
CA ARG A 339 8.65 0.25 -13.02
C ARG A 339 10.16 -0.02 -12.98
N ALA A 340 10.64 -1.13 -13.57
CA ALA A 340 12.07 -1.41 -13.62
C ALA A 340 12.78 -0.49 -14.64
N HIS A 341 12.18 -0.25 -15.81
CA HIS A 341 12.67 0.77 -16.75
C HIS A 341 12.73 2.15 -16.10
N ALA A 342 11.68 2.54 -15.36
CA ALA A 342 11.68 3.78 -14.59
C ALA A 342 12.87 3.85 -13.61
N GLY A 343 13.16 2.75 -12.92
CA GLY A 343 14.31 2.61 -12.03
C GLY A 343 15.66 2.84 -12.73
N VAL A 344 15.87 2.22 -13.89
CA VAL A 344 17.09 2.44 -14.71
C VAL A 344 17.18 3.90 -15.16
N GLY A 345 16.06 4.50 -15.58
CA GLY A 345 15.98 5.91 -15.93
C GLY A 345 16.36 6.83 -14.76
N SER A 346 15.92 6.50 -13.54
CA SER A 346 16.28 7.22 -12.30
C SER A 346 17.75 7.10 -11.96
N VAL A 347 18.35 5.92 -12.10
CA VAL A 347 19.81 5.74 -11.92
C VAL A 347 20.57 6.59 -12.94
N ALA A 348 20.21 6.52 -14.21
CA ALA A 348 20.85 7.30 -15.27
C ALA A 348 20.70 8.81 -15.03
N ARG A 349 19.51 9.28 -14.64
CA ARG A 349 19.26 10.68 -14.29
C ARG A 349 20.12 11.13 -13.10
N LEU A 350 20.28 10.30 -12.06
CA LEU A 350 21.12 10.67 -10.91
C LEU A 350 22.60 10.75 -11.28
N ARG A 351 23.08 9.86 -12.17
CA ARG A 351 24.45 9.97 -12.72
C ARG A 351 24.61 11.22 -13.58
N ALA A 352 23.62 11.59 -14.38
CA ALA A 352 23.64 12.83 -15.17
C ALA A 352 23.67 14.07 -14.26
N LEU A 353 22.92 14.08 -13.15
CA LEU A 353 22.95 15.18 -12.17
C LEU A 353 24.34 15.37 -11.55
N ARG A 354 25.11 14.28 -11.38
CA ARG A 354 26.47 14.32 -10.83
C ARG A 354 27.53 14.78 -11.85
N GLN A 355 27.19 14.84 -13.13
CA GLN A 355 28.04 15.43 -14.15
C GLN A 355 27.92 16.96 -14.12
N SER A 356 29.01 17.66 -14.43
CA SER A 356 28.92 19.10 -14.65
C SER A 356 27.97 19.40 -15.83
N PRO A 357 27.33 20.58 -15.86
CA PRO A 357 26.50 20.99 -16.99
C PRO A 357 27.18 20.82 -18.36
N GLN A 358 28.49 21.12 -18.46
CA GLN A 358 29.28 20.94 -19.68
C GLN A 358 29.45 19.46 -20.04
N GLN A 359 29.78 18.62 -19.06
CA GLN A 359 29.91 17.18 -19.28
C GLN A 359 28.59 16.56 -19.77
N ARG A 360 27.44 17.04 -19.28
CA ARG A 360 26.12 16.61 -19.75
C ARG A 360 25.90 16.94 -21.23
N LEU A 361 26.49 18.02 -21.75
CA LEU A 361 26.41 18.37 -23.18
C LEU A 361 27.42 17.58 -24.03
N GLU A 362 28.65 17.43 -23.55
CA GLU A 362 29.72 16.74 -24.28
C GLU A 362 29.53 15.23 -24.34
N LYS A 363 29.03 14.63 -23.25
CA LYS A 363 28.81 13.19 -23.09
C LYS A 363 27.42 12.94 -22.49
N PRO A 364 26.36 13.13 -23.28
CA PRO A 364 24.98 13.03 -22.82
C PRO A 364 24.51 11.59 -22.56
N ASP A 365 25.41 10.60 -22.45
CA ASP A 365 25.07 9.17 -22.40
C ASP A 365 24.05 8.87 -21.29
N PHE A 366 24.27 9.40 -20.08
CA PHE A 366 23.35 9.20 -18.96
C PHE A 366 22.02 9.95 -19.14
N LEU A 367 22.06 11.15 -19.73
CA LEU A 367 20.85 11.93 -19.99
C LEU A 367 19.98 11.27 -21.07
N ASN A 368 20.60 10.82 -22.16
CA ASN A 368 19.97 10.08 -23.25
C ASN A 368 19.40 8.75 -22.76
N LYS A 369 20.16 8.02 -21.92
CA LYS A 369 19.68 6.79 -21.28
C LYS A 369 18.46 7.07 -20.40
N ALA A 370 18.47 8.13 -19.58
CA ALA A 370 17.32 8.50 -18.77
C ALA A 370 16.07 8.75 -19.64
N PHE A 371 16.18 9.51 -20.73
CA PHE A 371 15.06 9.74 -21.66
C PHE A 371 14.54 8.44 -22.27
N ALA A 372 15.44 7.58 -22.79
CA ALA A 372 15.05 6.34 -23.44
C ALA A 372 14.31 5.39 -22.48
N GLU A 373 14.82 5.26 -21.25
CA GLU A 373 14.25 4.37 -20.24
C GLU A 373 12.90 4.88 -19.73
N TYR A 374 12.76 6.19 -19.44
CA TYR A 374 11.46 6.73 -19.03
C TYR A 374 10.43 6.70 -20.15
N GLN A 375 10.82 6.89 -21.41
CA GLN A 375 9.91 6.78 -22.55
C GLN A 375 9.43 5.34 -22.75
N THR A 376 10.33 4.36 -22.54
CA THR A 376 9.98 2.93 -22.55
C THR A 376 9.04 2.59 -21.40
N ALA A 377 9.37 3.05 -20.19
CA ALA A 377 8.53 2.88 -19.01
C ALA A 377 7.12 3.48 -19.22
N LEU A 378 7.03 4.68 -19.80
CA LEU A 378 5.77 5.33 -20.13
C LEU A 378 4.95 4.50 -21.12
N SER A 379 5.57 4.01 -22.20
CA SER A 379 4.91 3.17 -23.20
C SER A 379 4.35 1.90 -22.56
N ASN A 380 5.15 1.21 -21.74
CA ASN A 380 4.74 0.00 -21.05
C ASN A 380 3.62 0.29 -20.03
N ALA A 381 3.70 1.40 -19.29
CA ALA A 381 2.64 1.80 -18.35
C ALA A 381 1.33 2.18 -19.05
N VAL A 382 1.37 2.68 -20.30
CA VAL A 382 0.17 2.87 -21.13
C VAL A 382 -0.42 1.53 -21.52
N GLN A 383 0.41 0.59 -21.99
CA GLN A 383 -0.02 -0.75 -22.36
C GLN A 383 -0.64 -1.50 -21.17
N ASP A 384 -0.03 -1.41 -20.00
CA ASP A 384 -0.47 -2.07 -18.77
C ASP A 384 -1.58 -1.30 -18.04
N ARG A 385 -2.03 -0.16 -18.59
CA ARG A 385 -3.08 0.70 -18.04
C ARG A 385 -2.80 1.14 -16.60
N GLU A 386 -1.57 1.56 -16.33
CA GLU A 386 -1.14 2.09 -15.04
C GLU A 386 -1.08 3.64 -15.04
N PRO A 387 -2.21 4.36 -14.89
CA PRO A 387 -2.24 5.83 -15.04
C PRO A 387 -1.35 6.57 -14.03
N MET A 388 -1.19 6.04 -12.83
CA MET A 388 -0.29 6.61 -11.83
C MET A 388 1.19 6.47 -12.26
N THR A 389 1.58 5.29 -12.76
CA THR A 389 2.92 5.07 -13.31
C THR A 389 3.15 5.98 -14.52
N GLN A 390 2.16 6.15 -15.40
CA GLN A 390 2.24 7.09 -16.53
C GLN A 390 2.49 8.53 -16.07
N SER A 391 1.70 9.00 -15.08
CA SER A 391 1.83 10.36 -14.54
C SER A 391 3.23 10.59 -13.98
N LYS A 392 3.78 9.63 -13.25
CA LYS A 392 5.15 9.70 -12.74
C LYS A 392 6.20 9.71 -13.84
N MET A 393 6.03 8.91 -14.89
CA MET A 393 6.99 8.90 -15.98
C MET A 393 7.03 10.24 -16.72
N GLN A 394 5.90 10.93 -16.82
CA GLN A 394 5.85 12.29 -17.36
C GLN A 394 6.61 13.29 -16.48
N ILE A 395 6.47 13.21 -15.15
CA ILE A 395 7.23 14.05 -14.21
C ILE A 395 8.73 13.74 -14.27
N SER A 396 9.10 12.46 -14.34
CA SER A 396 10.50 12.03 -14.47
C SER A 396 11.13 12.50 -15.78
N LEU A 397 10.38 12.44 -16.89
CA LEU A 397 10.77 13.05 -18.16
C LEU A 397 10.92 14.57 -18.00
N GLY A 398 9.95 15.24 -17.35
CA GLY A 398 10.01 16.68 -17.09
C GLY A 398 11.25 17.09 -16.27
N THR A 399 11.60 16.31 -15.25
CA THR A 399 12.82 16.50 -14.45
C THR A 399 14.09 16.24 -15.27
N THR A 400 14.03 15.33 -16.24
CA THR A 400 15.17 15.05 -17.15
C THR A 400 15.36 16.19 -18.15
N PHE A 401 14.26 16.74 -18.69
CA PHE A 401 14.28 17.96 -19.50
C PHE A 401 14.78 19.18 -18.71
N PHE A 402 14.46 19.28 -17.43
CA PHE A 402 15.03 20.31 -16.56
C PHE A 402 16.56 20.21 -16.52
N LEU A 403 17.14 19.02 -16.27
CA LEU A 403 18.59 18.83 -16.27
C LEU A 403 19.23 19.12 -17.64
N GLN A 404 18.51 18.88 -18.74
CA GLN A 404 18.95 19.24 -20.08
C GLN A 404 18.96 20.77 -20.26
N GLY A 405 17.92 21.45 -19.78
CA GLY A 405 17.81 22.90 -19.81
C GLY A 405 18.92 23.59 -19.02
N GLU A 406 19.22 23.11 -17.81
CA GLU A 406 20.37 23.58 -17.02
C GLU A 406 21.70 23.45 -17.77
N ALA A 407 21.89 22.33 -18.48
CA ALA A 407 23.10 22.08 -19.25
C ALA A 407 23.26 23.12 -20.36
N PHE A 408 22.19 23.40 -21.12
CA PHE A 408 22.19 24.45 -22.14
C PHE A 408 22.31 25.85 -21.57
N LEU A 409 21.66 26.13 -20.42
CA LEU A 409 21.73 27.41 -19.74
C LEU A 409 23.18 27.72 -19.36
N PHE A 410 23.90 26.74 -18.79
CA PHE A 410 25.31 26.89 -18.48
C PHE A 410 26.18 27.05 -19.75
N GLY A 411 25.81 26.38 -20.84
CA GLY A 411 26.44 26.52 -22.15
C GLY A 411 26.14 27.83 -22.88
N PHE A 412 25.40 28.76 -22.25
CA PHE A 412 24.96 30.03 -22.84
C PHE A 412 24.07 29.85 -24.09
N ASP A 413 23.46 28.67 -24.28
CA ASP A 413 22.50 28.40 -25.36
C ASP A 413 21.07 28.64 -24.84
N TRP A 414 20.74 29.91 -24.65
CA TRP A 414 19.51 30.36 -24.00
C TRP A 414 18.24 29.85 -24.70
N GLN A 415 18.28 29.75 -26.03
CA GLN A 415 17.14 29.31 -26.82
C GLN A 415 16.87 27.81 -26.58
N LYS A 416 17.92 26.96 -26.62
CA LYS A 416 17.77 25.54 -26.30
C LYS A 416 17.42 25.32 -24.84
N ALA A 417 18.00 26.11 -23.92
CA ALA A 417 17.66 26.07 -22.51
C ALA A 417 16.16 26.34 -22.31
N SER A 418 15.64 27.44 -22.89
CA SER A 418 14.21 27.78 -22.81
C SER A 418 13.32 26.66 -23.36
N GLY A 419 13.67 26.09 -24.52
CA GLY A 419 12.90 25.00 -25.11
C GLY A 419 12.89 23.72 -24.27
N ALA A 420 14.00 23.39 -23.60
CA ALA A 420 14.05 22.26 -22.67
C ALA A 420 13.21 22.54 -21.39
N PHE A 421 13.25 23.76 -20.86
CA PHE A 421 12.39 24.14 -19.73
C PHE A 421 10.91 24.15 -20.10
N ASP A 422 10.54 24.54 -21.33
CA ASP A 422 9.17 24.44 -21.84
C ASP A 422 8.64 23.01 -21.76
N GLU A 423 9.45 22.04 -22.19
CA GLU A 423 9.08 20.64 -22.15
C GLU A 423 9.02 20.10 -20.71
N SER A 424 9.92 20.56 -19.84
CA SER A 424 9.89 20.27 -18.40
C SER A 424 8.57 20.72 -17.76
N ILE A 425 8.21 21.98 -18.00
CA ILE A 425 6.99 22.61 -17.49
C ILE A 425 5.76 21.87 -18.03
N ARG A 426 5.64 21.76 -19.36
CA ARG A 426 4.47 21.16 -20.02
C ARG A 426 4.17 19.75 -19.49
N ARG A 427 5.19 18.89 -19.39
CA ARG A 427 4.99 17.52 -18.92
C ARG A 427 4.60 17.45 -17.45
N THR A 428 5.17 18.31 -16.62
CA THR A 428 4.94 18.29 -15.18
C THR A 428 3.58 18.92 -14.82
N GLU A 429 3.21 20.05 -15.43
CA GLU A 429 1.93 20.72 -15.19
C GLU A 429 0.73 19.85 -15.58
N GLN A 430 0.84 19.12 -16.71
CA GLN A 430 -0.22 18.21 -17.18
C GLN A 430 -0.57 17.09 -16.20
N GLN A 431 0.28 16.82 -15.20
CA GLN A 431 0.07 15.75 -14.23
C GLN A 431 -0.42 16.24 -12.87
N LEU A 432 -0.47 17.54 -12.59
CA LEU A 432 -0.76 18.04 -11.25
C LEU A 432 -2.10 17.52 -10.69
N ASP A 433 -3.15 17.46 -11.52
CA ASP A 433 -4.45 16.95 -11.13
C ASP A 433 -4.44 15.45 -10.79
N ASN A 434 -3.59 14.67 -11.48
CA ASN A 434 -3.43 13.24 -11.24
C ASN A 434 -2.68 12.95 -9.93
N LEU A 435 -1.97 13.94 -9.37
CA LEU A 435 -1.12 13.81 -8.19
C LEU A 435 -1.74 14.41 -6.92
N LYS A 436 -2.94 15.00 -6.99
CA LYS A 436 -3.56 15.69 -5.85
C LYS A 436 -3.70 14.83 -4.59
N ASP A 437 -3.87 13.52 -4.79
CA ASP A 437 -4.03 12.53 -3.71
C ASP A 437 -2.69 11.84 -3.33
N VAL A 438 -1.59 12.35 -3.87
CA VAL A 438 -0.24 11.76 -3.82
C VAL A 438 0.76 12.86 -3.47
N PRO A 439 0.76 13.33 -2.21
CA PRO A 439 1.32 14.63 -1.85
C PRO A 439 2.84 14.74 -2.02
N ARG A 440 3.57 13.65 -1.84
CA ARG A 440 5.02 13.61 -2.08
C ARG A 440 5.34 13.83 -3.54
N SER A 441 4.75 13.03 -4.44
CA SER A 441 4.89 13.21 -5.90
C SER A 441 4.42 14.62 -6.34
N LEU A 442 3.37 15.17 -5.72
CA LEU A 442 2.91 16.53 -6.00
C LEU A 442 3.92 17.60 -5.56
N GLY A 443 4.53 17.41 -4.38
CA GLY A 443 5.59 18.30 -3.88
C GLY A 443 6.83 18.28 -4.76
N GLU A 444 7.25 17.10 -5.23
CA GLU A 444 8.33 16.96 -6.21
C GLU A 444 7.98 17.65 -7.54
N ALA A 445 6.74 17.50 -8.03
CA ALA A 445 6.27 18.19 -9.22
C ALA A 445 6.32 19.72 -9.06
N TYR A 446 5.87 20.25 -7.92
CA TYR A 446 5.95 21.69 -7.63
C TYR A 446 7.39 22.19 -7.50
N LEU A 447 8.29 21.43 -6.89
CA LEU A 447 9.72 21.78 -6.84
C LEU A 447 10.32 21.84 -8.25
N THR A 448 10.07 20.82 -9.09
CA THR A 448 10.53 20.79 -10.48
C THR A 448 9.99 21.97 -11.28
N LEU A 449 8.70 22.30 -11.13
CA LEU A 449 8.09 23.45 -11.78
C LEU A 449 8.70 24.77 -11.31
N GLY A 450 8.86 24.97 -10.00
CA GLY A 450 9.52 26.14 -9.45
C GLY A 450 10.91 26.36 -10.05
N ASN A 451 11.72 25.30 -10.09
CA ASN A 451 13.08 25.35 -10.66
C ASN A 451 13.05 25.63 -12.17
N ALA A 452 12.20 24.94 -12.93
CA ALA A 452 12.11 25.12 -14.39
C ALA A 452 11.65 26.54 -14.77
N TYR A 453 10.65 27.09 -14.07
CA TYR A 453 10.20 28.47 -14.28
C TYR A 453 11.28 29.49 -13.92
N TYR A 454 12.01 29.26 -12.81
CA TYR A 454 13.10 30.12 -12.40
C TYR A 454 14.22 30.15 -13.45
N ASP A 455 14.73 29.00 -13.86
CA ASP A 455 15.85 28.94 -14.82
C ASP A 455 15.44 29.38 -16.23
N LYS A 456 14.18 29.15 -16.63
CA LYS A 456 13.61 29.74 -17.84
C LYS A 456 13.56 31.26 -17.75
N GLY A 457 13.22 31.82 -16.57
CA GLY A 457 13.26 33.26 -16.32
C GLY A 457 14.67 33.83 -16.53
N ILE A 458 15.71 33.11 -16.08
CA ILE A 458 17.11 33.48 -16.36
C ILE A 458 17.39 33.49 -17.86
N ALA A 459 17.00 32.43 -18.58
CA ALA A 459 17.21 32.36 -20.04
C ALA A 459 16.53 33.52 -20.78
N GLN A 460 15.31 33.89 -20.39
CA GLN A 460 14.56 35.00 -21.01
C GLN A 460 15.19 36.37 -20.73
N ASP A 461 15.70 36.59 -19.52
CA ASP A 461 16.46 37.82 -19.20
C ASP A 461 17.70 37.95 -20.09
N GLN A 462 18.44 36.84 -20.29
CA GLN A 462 19.60 36.82 -21.19
C GLN A 462 19.24 37.01 -22.68
N LEU A 463 18.02 36.65 -23.07
CA LEU A 463 17.46 36.93 -24.40
C LEU A 463 16.92 38.37 -24.55
N GLY A 464 16.92 39.16 -23.46
CA GLY A 464 16.48 40.56 -23.45
C GLY A 464 15.01 40.77 -23.12
N ASP A 465 14.23 39.71 -22.82
CA ASP A 465 12.83 39.82 -22.42
C ASP A 465 12.67 39.86 -20.90
N LYS A 466 12.95 41.05 -20.33
CA LYS A 466 12.86 41.30 -18.88
C LYS A 466 11.45 41.15 -18.33
N THR A 467 10.44 41.45 -19.14
CA THR A 467 9.04 41.38 -18.69
C THR A 467 8.64 39.91 -18.52
N ALA A 468 8.91 39.09 -19.54
CA ALA A 468 8.67 37.65 -19.45
C ALA A 468 9.49 37.02 -18.33
N SER A 469 10.76 37.42 -18.16
CA SER A 469 11.61 36.94 -17.07
C SER A 469 10.99 37.16 -15.68
N ARG A 470 10.52 38.39 -15.39
CA ARG A 470 9.88 38.72 -14.12
C ARG A 470 8.61 37.91 -13.88
N ASP A 471 7.79 37.72 -14.91
CA ASP A 471 6.55 36.95 -14.80
C ASP A 471 6.84 35.46 -14.53
N LEU A 472 7.90 34.91 -15.13
CA LEU A 472 8.38 33.56 -14.85
C LEU A 472 8.90 33.42 -13.41
N PHE A 473 9.64 34.40 -12.88
CA PHE A 473 10.08 34.38 -11.48
C PHE A 473 8.92 34.40 -10.50
N ASN A 474 7.89 35.23 -10.75
CA ASN A 474 6.68 35.26 -9.94
C ASN A 474 5.93 33.91 -9.98
N THR A 475 5.89 33.28 -11.16
CA THR A 475 5.29 31.95 -11.33
C THR A 475 6.08 30.89 -10.55
N ALA A 476 7.41 30.93 -10.60
CA ALA A 476 8.28 30.05 -9.82
C ALA A 476 8.01 30.18 -8.30
N ILE A 477 7.91 31.40 -7.79
CA ILE A 477 7.57 31.67 -6.37
C ILE A 477 6.24 31.02 -5.99
N GLY A 478 5.22 31.15 -6.83
CA GLY A 478 3.92 30.54 -6.60
C GLY A 478 3.95 29.00 -6.53
N TYR A 479 4.81 28.35 -7.33
CA TYR A 479 5.02 26.91 -7.24
C TYR A 479 5.78 26.50 -5.98
N TYR A 480 6.81 27.26 -5.58
CA TYR A 480 7.46 27.02 -4.29
C TYR A 480 6.51 27.21 -3.10
N ASP A 481 5.62 28.22 -3.13
CA ASP A 481 4.60 28.41 -2.09
C ASP A 481 3.67 27.18 -2.00
N LYS A 482 3.23 26.62 -3.13
CA LYS A 482 2.43 25.39 -3.17
C LYS A 482 3.21 24.19 -2.61
N CYS A 483 4.49 24.04 -2.96
CA CYS A 483 5.37 23.00 -2.41
C CYS A 483 5.50 23.12 -0.88
N ILE A 484 5.76 24.32 -0.37
CA ILE A 484 5.88 24.61 1.07
C ILE A 484 4.55 24.36 1.80
N ALA A 485 3.41 24.61 1.16
CA ALA A 485 2.09 24.37 1.75
C ALA A 485 1.80 22.87 2.01
N LEU A 486 2.52 21.95 1.34
CA LEU A 486 2.41 20.51 1.56
C LEU A 486 3.14 20.03 2.84
N LYS A 487 3.64 20.94 3.69
CA LYS A 487 4.41 20.74 4.95
C LYS A 487 4.12 19.53 5.85
N LYS A 488 2.93 18.91 5.77
CA LYS A 488 2.53 17.75 6.57
C LYS A 488 3.20 16.42 6.18
N PHE A 489 3.91 16.35 5.06
CA PHE A 489 4.44 15.08 4.52
C PHE A 489 5.96 14.91 4.68
N ASP A 490 6.66 15.89 5.25
CA ASP A 490 8.13 16.03 5.13
C ASP A 490 8.88 16.02 6.48
N GLU A 491 8.17 15.78 7.60
CA GLU A 491 8.74 15.93 8.96
C GLU A 491 9.86 14.93 9.30
N THR A 492 10.06 13.88 8.49
CA THR A 492 11.03 12.81 8.78
C THR A 492 12.42 13.05 8.19
N THR A 493 12.63 14.02 7.29
CA THR A 493 13.99 14.32 6.76
C THR A 493 14.28 15.81 6.61
N ALA A 494 15.37 16.28 7.22
CA ALA A 494 15.92 17.64 7.04
C ALA A 494 16.36 17.97 5.58
N LEU A 495 16.20 17.01 4.67
CA LEU A 495 16.51 17.07 3.23
C LEU A 495 15.24 17.03 2.36
N GLY A 496 14.09 17.21 3.00
CA GLY A 496 12.77 17.17 2.41
C GLY A 496 12.52 18.17 1.28
N ALA A 497 11.52 17.89 0.44
CA ALA A 497 11.13 18.74 -0.68
C ALA A 497 10.75 20.16 -0.22
N ALA A 498 10.05 20.31 0.91
CA ALA A 498 9.64 21.60 1.45
C ALA A 498 10.85 22.45 1.87
N ALA A 499 11.84 21.84 2.56
CA ALA A 499 13.06 22.54 2.94
C ALA A 499 13.86 23.04 1.72
N ARG A 500 13.91 22.23 0.65
CA ARG A 500 14.49 22.66 -0.64
C ARG A 500 13.69 23.81 -1.26
N CYS A 501 12.36 23.71 -1.29
CA CYS A 501 11.49 24.77 -1.81
C CYS A 501 11.65 26.09 -1.04
N GLU A 502 11.78 26.07 0.29
CA GLU A 502 12.05 27.28 1.09
C GLU A 502 13.39 27.93 0.71
N ARG A 503 14.46 27.12 0.55
CA ARG A 503 15.77 27.61 0.12
C ARG A 503 15.71 28.29 -1.25
N TYR A 504 15.14 27.61 -2.24
CA TYR A 504 15.05 28.16 -3.59
C TYR A 504 14.15 29.39 -3.67
N GLN A 505 13.01 29.37 -2.98
CA GLN A 505 12.10 30.53 -2.94
C GLN A 505 12.81 31.79 -2.44
N ALA A 506 13.63 31.70 -1.40
CA ALA A 506 14.38 32.85 -0.88
C ALA A 506 15.31 33.45 -1.95
N ILE A 507 15.99 32.60 -2.72
CA ILE A 507 16.87 33.01 -3.84
C ILE A 507 16.05 33.71 -4.93
N VAL A 508 14.92 33.11 -5.35
CA VAL A 508 14.09 33.66 -6.43
C VAL A 508 13.44 34.99 -6.04
N ARG A 509 12.97 35.12 -4.80
CA ARG A 509 12.39 36.37 -4.29
C ARG A 509 13.37 37.53 -4.29
N GLU A 510 14.65 37.27 -4.01
CA GLU A 510 15.65 38.33 -4.06
C GLU A 510 15.95 38.75 -5.49
N ARG A 511 16.03 37.78 -6.42
CA ARG A 511 16.26 38.06 -7.84
C ARG A 511 15.09 38.78 -8.50
N ALA A 512 13.84 38.46 -8.14
CA ALA A 512 12.65 39.11 -8.68
C ALA A 512 12.53 40.60 -8.32
N LYS A 513 13.28 41.09 -7.32
CA LYS A 513 13.33 42.51 -6.95
C LYS A 513 14.34 43.32 -7.77
N GLN A 514 15.35 42.66 -8.32
CA GLN A 514 16.39 43.26 -9.17
C GLN A 514 15.84 43.43 -10.58
#